data_AF-A0AAE0A4H4-F1
#
_entry.id   AF-A0AAE0A4H4-F1
#
_cell.length_a   1.000
_cell.length_b   1.000
_cell.length_c   1.000
_cell.angle_alpha   90.00
_cell.angle_beta   90.00
_cell.angle_gamma   90.00
#
_symmetry.space_group_name_H-M   'P 1'
#
loop_
_entity.id
_entity.type
_entity.pdbx_description
1 polymer ?
#
loop_
_entity_poly.entity_id
_entity_poly.type
_entity_poly.pdbx_seq_one_letter_code
_entity_poly.pdbx_strand_id
1 'polypeptide(L)'
;MSRKTSKLVKILLSLFALNSLTLYFYFSSDSHHLHHNNSQTTTTQTPHHHHHQQQRQFSKPWPILPSYLPWSSSQNPDVKFRSCEAYFGNGFQTRLDLLNSSSPTSPGGGGDGGGGWFRCFYSETLRSSVCEGGKVKMNVGKIKMSRGGERLEEVIGRKEEEEMPVFEDGAFEVDGEGHGDGNLGFGRRRLVSDEFLNRYLPEGEILSHTMRALIGSIRVVEPQVFDDCDQWVEEPTLLVTRFEYANLFHTVTDWYSAYVSSRVTGLPNRPHLVFVDGHCKIKF
;
A
#
# COMPACT_ATOMS: atom_id res chain seq x y z
N MET A 1 -12.05 -53.86 -20.43
CA MET A 1 -12.57 -52.62 -19.81
C MET A 1 -14.08 -52.58 -19.90
N SER A 2 -14.77 -52.30 -18.79
CA SER A 2 -16.24 -52.19 -18.76
C SER A 2 -16.73 -51.06 -19.68
N ARG A 3 -17.87 -51.25 -20.35
CA ARG A 3 -18.54 -50.24 -21.20
C ARG A 3 -18.74 -48.90 -20.47
N LYS A 4 -18.90 -48.93 -19.14
CA LYS A 4 -19.01 -47.72 -18.31
C LYS A 4 -17.68 -46.98 -18.19
N THR A 5 -16.57 -47.70 -17.97
CA THR A 5 -15.23 -47.13 -17.87
C THR A 5 -14.77 -46.50 -19.19
N SER A 6 -15.11 -47.13 -20.33
CA SER A 6 -14.81 -46.57 -21.66
C SER A 6 -15.56 -45.26 -21.94
N LYS A 7 -16.83 -45.14 -21.51
CA LYS A 7 -17.59 -43.88 -21.64
C LYS A 7 -17.02 -42.77 -20.78
N LEU A 8 -16.61 -43.09 -19.54
CA LEU A 8 -16.09 -42.10 -18.59
C LEU A 8 -14.73 -41.54 -19.05
N VAL A 9 -13.86 -42.39 -19.60
CA VAL A 9 -12.58 -41.96 -20.21
C VAL A 9 -12.82 -41.06 -21.43
N LYS A 10 -13.79 -41.38 -22.28
CA LYS A 10 -14.13 -40.52 -23.44
C LYS A 10 -14.67 -39.15 -23.02
N ILE A 11 -15.46 -39.09 -21.95
CA ILE A 11 -15.96 -37.83 -21.40
C ILE A 11 -14.81 -37.01 -20.83
N LEU A 12 -13.91 -37.61 -20.06
CA LEU A 12 -12.74 -36.93 -19.50
C LEU A 12 -11.82 -36.39 -20.60
N LEU A 13 -11.53 -37.17 -21.63
CA LEU A 13 -10.73 -36.73 -22.76
C LEU A 13 -11.41 -35.59 -23.54
N SER A 14 -12.73 -35.65 -23.71
CA SER A 14 -13.50 -34.57 -24.34
C SER A 14 -13.43 -33.27 -23.53
N LEU A 15 -13.60 -33.35 -22.20
CA LEU A 15 -13.50 -32.19 -21.31
C LEU A 15 -12.09 -31.59 -21.29
N PHE A 16 -11.06 -32.44 -21.32
CA PHE A 16 -9.67 -32.00 -21.37
C PHE A 16 -9.36 -31.30 -22.70
N ALA A 17 -9.80 -31.87 -23.82
CA ALA A 17 -9.64 -31.27 -25.14
C ALA A 17 -10.39 -29.93 -25.24
N LEU A 18 -11.64 -29.87 -24.74
CA LEU A 18 -12.44 -28.64 -24.72
C LEU A 18 -11.74 -27.55 -23.92
N ASN A 19 -11.28 -27.85 -22.69
CA ASN A 19 -10.57 -26.90 -21.84
C ASN A 19 -9.24 -26.44 -22.46
N SER A 20 -8.50 -27.35 -23.09
CA SER A 20 -7.24 -27.02 -23.76
C SER A 20 -7.48 -26.11 -24.97
N LEU A 21 -8.58 -26.33 -25.71
CA LEU A 21 -8.97 -25.47 -26.83
C LEU A 21 -9.39 -24.07 -26.36
N THR A 22 -10.18 -23.97 -25.29
CA THR A 22 -10.58 -22.66 -24.73
C THR A 22 -9.37 -21.89 -24.21
N LEU A 23 -8.44 -22.55 -23.52
CA LEU A 23 -7.18 -21.93 -23.09
C LEU A 23 -6.33 -21.48 -24.30
N TYR A 24 -6.22 -22.30 -25.33
CA TYR A 24 -5.50 -21.95 -26.55
C TYR A 24 -6.10 -20.71 -27.24
N PHE A 25 -7.42 -20.64 -27.40
CA PHE A 25 -8.07 -19.47 -27.99
C PHE A 25 -7.93 -18.22 -27.09
N TYR A 26 -8.02 -18.38 -25.78
CA TYR A 26 -7.81 -17.28 -24.83
C TYR A 26 -6.41 -16.66 -24.97
N PHE A 27 -5.36 -17.48 -25.01
CA PHE A 27 -3.99 -16.98 -25.18
C PHE A 27 -3.66 -16.54 -26.62
N SER A 28 -4.28 -17.15 -27.63
CA SER A 28 -4.03 -16.79 -29.04
C SER A 28 -4.72 -15.50 -29.45
N SER A 29 -5.89 -15.20 -28.89
CA SER A 29 -6.62 -13.94 -29.19
C SER A 29 -5.95 -12.70 -28.60
N ASP A 30 -5.15 -12.85 -27.53
CA ASP A 30 -4.36 -11.75 -26.96
C ASP A 30 -3.14 -11.37 -27.81
N SER A 31 -2.69 -12.27 -28.70
CA SER A 31 -1.56 -12.00 -29.61
C SER A 31 -1.90 -11.07 -30.79
N HIS A 32 -3.20 -10.87 -31.09
CA HIS A 32 -3.64 -10.06 -32.22
C HIS A 32 -3.95 -8.60 -31.89
N HIS A 33 -3.89 -8.18 -30.62
CA HIS A 33 -4.09 -6.77 -30.23
C HIS A 33 -2.80 -5.94 -30.16
N LEU A 34 -1.63 -6.52 -30.46
CA LEU A 34 -0.33 -5.81 -30.42
C LEU A 34 0.09 -5.15 -31.76
N HIS A 35 -0.79 -5.09 -32.77
CA HIS A 35 -0.40 -4.57 -34.09
C HIS A 35 -1.25 -3.43 -34.68
N HIS A 36 -2.09 -2.73 -33.92
CA HIS A 36 -2.82 -1.58 -34.47
C HIS A 36 -2.88 -0.36 -33.53
N ASN A 37 -1.86 0.49 -33.61
CA ASN A 37 -1.96 1.95 -33.77
C ASN A 37 -0.60 2.60 -33.51
N ASN A 38 0.27 2.56 -34.51
CA ASN A 38 1.41 3.47 -34.60
C ASN A 38 1.14 4.44 -35.77
N SER A 39 0.22 5.38 -35.54
CA SER A 39 0.03 6.52 -36.42
C SER A 39 1.11 7.54 -36.08
N GLN A 40 2.25 7.41 -36.75
CA GLN A 40 3.31 8.42 -36.77
C GLN A 40 2.77 9.71 -37.39
N THR A 41 2.53 10.73 -36.57
CA THR A 41 2.63 12.12 -37.02
C THR A 41 4.09 12.51 -37.01
N THR A 42 4.66 12.56 -38.19
CA THR A 42 6.00 13.07 -38.49
C THR A 42 6.06 14.55 -38.11
N THR A 43 6.88 14.90 -37.12
CA THR A 43 7.39 16.26 -36.99
C THR A 43 8.88 16.21 -36.64
N THR A 44 9.65 16.49 -37.69
CA THR A 44 11.02 17.00 -37.82
C THR A 44 11.93 17.03 -36.59
N GLN A 45 13.05 16.33 -36.78
CA GLN A 45 14.32 16.29 -36.04
C GLN A 45 14.79 17.60 -35.39
N THR A 46 15.31 17.49 -34.17
CA THR A 46 16.63 18.03 -33.79
C THR A 46 17.32 17.06 -32.80
N PRO A 47 18.57 16.62 -33.04
CA PRO A 47 19.23 15.62 -32.20
C PRO A 47 20.26 16.30 -31.28
N HIS A 48 20.04 16.30 -29.96
CA HIS A 48 21.13 16.60 -29.04
C HIS A 48 21.06 15.80 -27.74
N HIS A 49 22.15 15.05 -27.54
CA HIS A 49 22.72 14.53 -26.30
C HIS A 49 22.00 13.40 -25.56
N HIS A 50 22.40 12.18 -25.96
CA HIS A 50 22.62 11.08 -25.03
C HIS A 50 23.48 11.55 -23.84
N HIS A 51 22.86 11.65 -22.66
CA HIS A 51 23.56 11.50 -21.40
C HIS A 51 22.98 10.31 -20.66
N HIS A 52 23.87 9.38 -20.34
CA HIS A 52 23.75 8.32 -19.35
C HIS A 52 22.91 8.76 -18.15
N GLN A 53 21.61 8.42 -18.13
CA GLN A 53 20.89 8.36 -16.87
C GLN A 53 21.24 7.03 -16.21
N GLN A 54 21.96 7.15 -15.10
CA GLN A 54 22.16 6.13 -14.09
C GLN A 54 20.88 5.30 -13.92
N GLN A 55 21.04 3.97 -13.98
CA GLN A 55 19.99 3.03 -13.60
C GLN A 55 19.62 3.26 -12.13
N ARG A 56 18.68 4.18 -11.87
CA ARG A 56 17.88 4.14 -10.65
C ARG A 56 17.18 2.78 -10.68
N GLN A 57 17.39 1.95 -9.65
CA GLN A 57 16.75 0.64 -9.54
C GLN A 57 15.26 0.84 -9.30
N PHE A 58 14.51 1.19 -10.35
CA PHE A 58 13.08 1.37 -10.24
C PHE A 58 12.41 0.03 -9.89
N SER A 59 11.59 0.05 -8.85
CA SER A 59 10.73 -1.09 -8.49
C SER A 59 9.92 -1.56 -9.69
N LYS A 60 9.69 -2.88 -9.77
CA LYS A 60 9.00 -3.48 -10.92
C LYS A 60 7.61 -2.84 -11.10
N PRO A 61 7.21 -2.49 -12.33
CA PRO A 61 5.86 -1.98 -12.57
C PRO A 61 4.80 -3.03 -12.25
N TRP A 62 3.58 -2.57 -12.01
CA TRP A 62 2.41 -3.45 -12.01
C TRP A 62 2.14 -3.99 -13.43
N PRO A 63 1.63 -5.21 -13.56
CA PRO A 63 1.16 -5.68 -14.87
C PRO A 63 0.02 -4.77 -15.35
N ILE A 64 0.01 -4.44 -16.64
CA ILE A 64 -1.03 -3.61 -17.25
C ILE A 64 -2.27 -4.48 -17.46
N LEU A 65 -3.12 -4.59 -16.44
CA LEU A 65 -4.45 -5.17 -16.57
C LEU A 65 -5.51 -4.09 -16.29
N PRO A 66 -6.70 -4.13 -16.91
CA PRO A 66 -7.76 -3.15 -16.66
C PRO A 66 -8.18 -3.03 -15.18
N SER A 67 -7.99 -4.09 -14.39
CA SER A 67 -8.18 -4.06 -12.93
C SER A 67 -7.17 -3.13 -12.23
N TYR A 68 -6.02 -2.85 -12.84
CA TYR A 68 -4.99 -1.92 -12.36
C TYR A 68 -5.23 -0.47 -12.83
N LEU A 69 -6.47 -0.03 -13.00
CA LEU A 69 -6.81 1.40 -13.09
C LEU A 69 -7.04 1.98 -11.67
N PRO A 70 -6.55 3.21 -11.34
CA PRO A 70 -6.62 3.71 -9.97
C PRO A 70 -8.05 3.90 -9.51
N TRP A 71 -8.34 3.58 -8.25
CA TRP A 71 -9.66 3.85 -7.68
C TRP A 71 -9.70 5.29 -7.18
N SER A 72 -9.57 6.23 -8.11
CA SER A 72 -9.60 7.65 -7.75
C SER A 72 -11.04 8.08 -7.49
N SER A 73 -11.26 8.82 -6.40
CA SER A 73 -12.57 9.40 -6.06
C SER A 73 -13.10 10.31 -7.19
N SER A 74 -12.22 10.84 -8.05
CA SER A 74 -12.57 11.64 -9.23
C SER A 74 -13.17 10.83 -10.39
N GLN A 75 -12.95 9.52 -10.46
CA GLN A 75 -13.45 8.69 -11.57
C GLN A 75 -14.89 8.21 -11.36
N ASN A 76 -15.34 8.08 -10.11
CA ASN A 76 -16.70 7.65 -9.78
C ASN A 76 -17.21 8.38 -8.51
N PRO A 77 -17.71 9.62 -8.64
CA PRO A 77 -18.25 10.36 -7.50
C PRO A 77 -19.55 9.75 -6.95
N ASP A 78 -20.33 9.06 -7.78
CA ASP A 78 -21.69 8.59 -7.44
C ASP A 78 -21.75 7.13 -6.93
N VAL A 79 -20.67 6.60 -6.35
CA VAL A 79 -20.68 5.24 -5.80
C VAL A 79 -21.66 5.17 -4.63
N LYS A 80 -22.71 4.37 -4.80
CA LYS A 80 -23.72 4.19 -3.75
C LYS A 80 -23.16 3.38 -2.59
N PHE A 81 -23.52 3.78 -1.37
CA PHE A 81 -23.22 3.03 -0.14
C PHE A 81 -23.65 1.56 -0.26
N ARG A 82 -22.77 0.63 0.11
CA ARG A 82 -22.98 -0.83 0.02
C ARG A 82 -23.30 -1.38 -1.38
N SER A 83 -22.98 -0.63 -2.44
CA SER A 83 -23.00 -1.18 -3.80
C SER A 83 -21.83 -2.14 -4.02
N CYS A 84 -21.90 -2.98 -5.06
CA CYS A 84 -20.77 -3.83 -5.46
C CYS A 84 -19.49 -3.00 -5.67
N GLU A 85 -19.60 -1.86 -6.37
CA GLU A 85 -18.48 -0.94 -6.59
C GLU A 85 -17.86 -0.43 -5.29
N ALA A 86 -18.68 -0.17 -4.26
CA ALA A 86 -18.19 0.26 -2.96
C ALA A 86 -17.38 -0.83 -2.23
N TYR A 87 -17.76 -2.11 -2.38
CA TYR A 87 -17.02 -3.25 -1.80
C TYR A 87 -15.74 -3.57 -2.59
N PHE A 88 -15.79 -3.41 -3.92
CA PHE A 88 -14.67 -3.70 -4.82
C PHE A 88 -13.88 -2.44 -5.19
N GLY A 89 -13.67 -1.57 -4.20
CA GLY A 89 -12.59 -0.59 -4.24
C GLY A 89 -12.93 0.85 -4.55
N ASN A 90 -14.03 1.11 -5.26
CA ASN A 90 -14.48 2.48 -5.53
C ASN A 90 -15.14 3.14 -4.31
N GLY A 91 -15.21 2.44 -3.17
CA GLY A 91 -15.81 2.92 -1.93
C GLY A 91 -14.94 3.84 -1.07
N PHE A 92 -13.68 4.10 -1.43
CA PHE A 92 -12.75 4.98 -0.67
C PHE A 92 -12.90 6.45 -1.09
N GLN A 93 -14.11 6.99 -0.93
CA GLN A 93 -14.46 8.33 -1.41
C GLN A 93 -14.15 9.45 -0.42
N THR A 94 -14.09 9.15 0.87
CA THR A 94 -13.85 10.15 1.91
C THR A 94 -12.37 10.41 2.06
N ARG A 95 -11.87 11.45 1.38
CA ARG A 95 -10.49 11.92 1.53
C ARG A 95 -10.35 12.80 2.77
N LEU A 96 -9.33 12.52 3.57
CA LEU A 96 -9.01 13.18 4.83
C LEU A 96 -7.54 13.64 4.76
N ASP A 97 -7.32 14.92 4.48
CA ASP A 97 -5.98 15.49 4.47
C ASP A 97 -5.61 15.93 5.90
N LEU A 98 -4.72 15.17 6.55
CA LEU A 98 -4.31 15.36 7.96
C LEU A 98 -3.14 16.33 8.09
N LEU A 99 -2.27 16.34 7.08
CA LEU A 99 -1.17 17.27 6.94
C LEU A 99 -0.95 17.53 5.44
N ASN A 100 -1.03 18.80 5.02
CA ASN A 100 -0.94 19.16 3.60
C ASN A 100 0.49 19.57 3.27
N SER A 101 1.10 19.03 2.21
CA SER A 101 2.39 19.55 1.75
C SER A 101 2.24 21.06 1.43
N SER A 102 2.96 21.92 2.14
CA SER A 102 3.02 23.33 1.80
C SER A 102 3.70 23.45 0.43
N SER A 103 2.95 23.83 -0.61
CA SER A 103 3.47 24.06 -1.97
C SER A 103 4.10 25.46 -2.07
N PRO A 104 4.93 25.71 -3.12
CA PRO A 104 6.31 26.17 -3.00
C PRO A 104 6.44 27.64 -2.60
N THR A 105 7.40 27.92 -1.72
CA THR A 105 7.91 29.27 -1.47
C THR A 105 8.63 29.81 -2.72
N SER A 106 7.89 30.60 -3.51
CA SER A 106 8.38 31.61 -4.46
C SER A 106 9.25 31.14 -5.66
N PRO A 107 9.12 31.76 -6.86
CA PRO A 107 9.84 31.38 -8.08
C PRO A 107 11.31 31.86 -8.10
N GLY A 108 12.03 31.79 -6.97
CA GLY A 108 13.40 32.33 -6.86
C GLY A 108 14.36 31.63 -5.90
N GLY A 109 13.94 30.56 -5.21
CA GLY A 109 14.82 29.79 -4.33
C GLY A 109 15.05 28.39 -4.88
N GLY A 110 16.26 28.11 -5.37
CA GLY A 110 16.68 26.73 -5.62
C GLY A 110 16.81 25.98 -4.29
N GLY A 111 15.83 25.15 -3.97
CA GLY A 111 15.84 24.33 -2.76
C GLY A 111 14.68 23.34 -2.78
N ASP A 112 15.01 22.06 -2.76
CA ASP A 112 14.15 20.87 -2.83
C ASP A 112 13.36 20.63 -1.50
N GLY A 113 12.83 21.70 -0.87
CA GLY A 113 12.37 21.69 0.52
C GLY A 113 10.89 22.02 0.70
N GLY A 114 10.02 21.01 0.60
CA GLY A 114 8.64 21.08 1.08
C GLY A 114 8.48 20.17 2.30
N GLY A 115 7.71 20.59 3.30
CA GLY A 115 7.44 19.78 4.50
C GLY A 115 6.71 18.47 4.22
N GLY A 116 6.60 17.65 5.26
CA GLY A 116 5.90 16.37 5.21
C GLY A 116 4.40 16.53 4.98
N TRP A 117 3.77 15.45 4.56
CA TRP A 117 2.33 15.42 4.32
C TRP A 117 1.76 14.07 4.69
N PHE A 118 0.48 14.03 5.01
CA PHE A 118 -0.21 12.81 5.40
C PHE A 118 -1.70 12.92 5.09
N ARG A 119 -2.26 11.89 4.46
CA ARG A 119 -3.69 11.82 4.14
C ARG A 119 -4.20 10.39 4.24
N CYS A 120 -5.51 10.27 4.41
CA CYS A 120 -6.21 9.00 4.41
C CYS A 120 -7.41 9.04 3.46
N PHE A 121 -7.76 7.88 2.94
CA PHE A 121 -8.98 7.62 2.20
C PHE A 121 -9.80 6.63 3.01
N TYR A 122 -11.02 7.00 3.38
CA TYR A 122 -11.91 6.17 4.17
C TYR A 122 -13.05 5.62 3.33
N SER A 123 -13.37 4.35 3.55
CA SER A 123 -14.56 3.70 3.00
C SER A 123 -15.59 3.44 4.08
N GLU A 124 -16.74 4.10 3.97
CA GLU A 124 -17.89 3.84 4.86
C GLU A 124 -18.44 2.42 4.71
N THR A 125 -18.37 1.86 3.51
CA THR A 125 -18.87 0.53 3.21
C THR A 125 -18.02 -0.55 3.86
N LEU A 126 -16.69 -0.44 3.75
CA LEU A 126 -15.73 -1.39 4.33
C LEU A 126 -15.38 -1.05 5.78
N ARG A 127 -15.73 0.14 6.27
CA ARG A 127 -15.28 0.69 7.56
C ARG A 127 -13.77 0.59 7.73
N SER A 128 -13.04 0.93 6.67
CA SER A 128 -11.60 0.79 6.59
C SER A 128 -10.97 2.02 5.92
N SER A 129 -9.70 2.25 6.23
CA SER A 129 -8.92 3.39 5.76
C SER A 129 -7.64 2.94 5.07
N VAL A 130 -7.28 3.62 3.98
CA VAL A 130 -5.93 3.56 3.38
C VAL A 130 -5.27 4.91 3.61
N CYS A 131 -4.13 4.93 4.29
CA CYS A 131 -3.39 6.15 4.58
C CYS A 131 -2.02 6.14 3.88
N GLU A 132 -1.57 7.32 3.49
CA GLU A 132 -0.25 7.55 2.91
C GLU A 132 0.31 8.88 3.37
N GLY A 133 1.64 8.98 3.38
CA GLY A 133 2.34 10.21 3.74
C GLY A 133 3.71 10.28 3.09
N GLY A 134 4.22 11.50 2.98
CA GLY A 134 5.57 11.81 2.52
C GLY A 134 6.39 12.46 3.64
N LYS A 135 7.70 12.20 3.64
CA LYS A 135 8.60 12.52 4.75
C LYS A 135 8.06 12.00 6.09
N VAL A 136 7.90 10.67 6.16
CA VAL A 136 7.53 9.94 7.37
C VAL A 136 8.74 9.19 7.89
N LYS A 137 9.07 9.37 9.17
CA LYS A 137 10.16 8.68 9.86
C LYS A 137 9.60 7.62 10.80
N MET A 138 10.19 6.43 10.79
CA MET A 138 9.88 5.34 11.72
C MET A 138 10.99 5.23 12.78
N ASN A 139 10.63 5.35 14.06
CA ASN A 139 11.56 5.19 15.17
C ASN A 139 11.43 3.78 15.77
N VAL A 140 12.33 2.89 15.37
CA VAL A 140 12.32 1.48 15.80
C VAL A 140 12.45 1.32 17.32
N GLY A 141 13.17 2.23 18.00
CA GLY A 141 13.34 2.18 19.46
C GLY A 141 12.05 2.42 20.25
N LYS A 142 11.01 2.96 19.60
CA LYS A 142 9.69 3.24 20.16
C LYS A 142 8.63 2.20 19.73
N ILE A 143 9.04 1.14 19.06
CA ILE A 143 8.18 0.02 18.65
C ILE A 143 8.60 -1.21 19.45
N LYS A 144 7.74 -1.67 20.34
CA LYS A 144 8.01 -2.84 21.19
C LYS A 144 7.33 -4.07 20.61
N MET A 145 8.13 -5.07 20.30
CA MET A 145 7.72 -6.40 19.87
C MET A 145 8.94 -7.32 19.96
N SER A 146 8.73 -8.62 19.78
CA SER A 146 9.81 -9.57 19.53
C SER A 146 10.55 -9.22 18.24
N ARG A 147 11.76 -9.75 18.10
CA ARG A 147 12.68 -9.37 17.02
C ARG A 147 12.10 -9.59 15.62
N GLY A 148 11.34 -10.67 15.44
CA GLY A 148 10.87 -11.11 14.14
C GLY A 148 12.00 -11.66 13.27
N GLY A 149 11.62 -12.40 12.23
CA GLY A 149 12.56 -13.02 11.30
C GLY A 149 13.39 -14.17 11.89
N GLU A 150 13.07 -14.61 13.11
CA GLU A 150 13.66 -15.78 13.75
C GLU A 150 13.20 -17.07 13.08
N ARG A 151 13.84 -18.21 13.39
CA ARG A 151 13.38 -19.49 12.85
C ARG A 151 12.09 -19.94 13.54
N LEU A 152 11.21 -20.62 12.81
CA LEU A 152 9.96 -21.14 13.39
C LEU A 152 10.22 -21.96 14.65
N GLU A 153 11.25 -22.81 14.65
CA GLU A 153 11.60 -23.67 15.78
C GLU A 153 12.00 -22.91 17.06
N GLU A 154 12.46 -21.66 16.92
CA GLU A 154 12.89 -20.80 18.02
C GLU A 154 11.72 -20.05 18.68
N VAL A 155 10.56 -20.03 18.02
CA VAL A 155 9.42 -19.20 18.42
C VAL A 155 8.14 -20.01 18.66
N ILE A 156 8.19 -21.35 18.55
CA ILE A 156 7.04 -22.21 18.80
C ILE A 156 6.52 -21.98 20.22
N GLY A 157 5.23 -21.66 20.32
CA GLY A 157 4.57 -21.42 21.61
C GLY A 157 4.72 -19.99 22.16
N ARG A 158 5.36 -19.09 21.41
CA ARG A 158 5.31 -17.65 21.67
C ARG A 158 3.87 -17.16 21.58
N LYS A 159 3.51 -16.21 22.44
CA LYS A 159 2.17 -15.61 22.40
C LYS A 159 2.08 -14.53 21.33
N GLU A 160 0.89 -14.36 20.77
CA GLU A 160 0.62 -13.34 19.77
C GLU A 160 0.99 -11.93 20.26
N GLU A 161 0.74 -11.60 21.52
CA GLU A 161 1.05 -10.27 22.06
C GLU A 161 2.55 -9.95 22.10
N GLU A 162 3.40 -10.97 22.07
CA GLU A 162 4.86 -10.80 21.97
C GLU A 162 5.30 -10.51 20.53
N GLU A 163 4.49 -10.85 19.53
CA GLU A 163 4.77 -10.64 18.11
C GLU A 163 4.10 -9.37 17.57
N MET A 164 3.01 -8.94 18.19
CA MET A 164 2.31 -7.72 17.79
C MET A 164 3.04 -6.46 18.26
N PRO A 165 3.17 -5.43 17.40
CA PRO A 165 3.82 -4.17 17.78
C PRO A 165 2.99 -3.37 18.78
N VAL A 166 3.65 -2.88 19.82
CA VAL A 166 3.16 -1.82 20.71
C VAL A 166 3.89 -0.53 20.37
N PHE A 167 3.14 0.46 19.91
CA PHE A 167 3.67 1.75 19.47
C PHE A 167 3.65 2.76 20.62
N GLU A 168 4.80 3.33 20.95
CA GLU A 168 4.89 4.50 21.82
C GLU A 168 4.70 5.80 21.02
N ASP A 169 4.39 6.90 21.71
CA ASP A 169 4.25 8.20 21.07
C ASP A 169 5.53 8.63 20.32
N GLY A 170 5.37 8.93 19.03
CA GLY A 170 6.46 9.24 18.12
C GLY A 170 7.20 8.00 17.60
N ALA A 171 6.61 6.81 17.71
CA ALA A 171 7.06 5.65 16.92
C ALA A 171 7.05 5.96 15.42
N PHE A 172 6.16 6.84 15.00
CA PHE A 172 6.17 7.47 13.68
C PHE A 172 6.17 8.99 13.82
N GLU A 173 6.91 9.67 12.95
CA GLU A 173 7.05 11.11 12.93
C GLU A 173 6.89 11.62 11.50
N VAL A 174 6.33 12.82 11.32
CA VAL A 174 6.20 13.49 10.02
C VAL A 174 6.85 14.86 10.09
N ASP A 175 7.59 15.23 9.05
CA ASP A 175 8.25 16.53 8.96
C ASP A 175 7.23 17.68 8.97
N GLY A 176 7.33 18.55 9.98
CA GLY A 176 6.49 19.73 10.18
C GLY A 176 7.00 21.00 9.51
N GLU A 177 8.02 20.95 8.66
CA GLU A 177 8.51 22.12 7.92
C GLU A 177 7.35 22.88 7.23
N GLY A 178 7.29 24.20 7.40
CA GLY A 178 6.22 25.02 6.81
C GLY A 178 4.86 24.94 7.52
N HIS A 179 4.73 24.15 8.61
CA HIS A 179 3.52 24.06 9.42
C HIS A 179 3.65 24.79 10.76
N GLY A 180 4.00 26.09 10.70
CA GLY A 180 4.11 26.94 11.88
C GLY A 180 2.77 27.11 12.62
N ASP A 181 2.65 26.52 13.81
CA ASP A 181 1.77 27.06 14.84
C ASP A 181 2.67 27.62 15.95
N GLY A 182 2.91 28.93 15.89
CA GLY A 182 3.86 29.68 16.70
C GLY A 182 3.55 29.75 18.20
N ASN A 183 2.83 28.79 18.77
CA ASN A 183 2.54 28.68 20.20
C ASN A 183 2.31 27.25 20.74
N LEU A 184 2.28 26.21 19.90
CA LEU A 184 2.11 24.82 20.32
C LEU A 184 3.27 23.99 19.78
N GLY A 185 4.34 23.88 20.57
CA GLY A 185 5.58 23.22 20.20
C GLY A 185 5.35 21.89 19.46
N PHE A 186 5.91 21.81 18.24
CA PHE A 186 5.78 20.70 17.31
C PHE A 186 5.98 19.34 18.00
N GLY A 187 6.99 19.20 18.86
CA GLY A 187 7.29 17.96 19.59
C GLY A 187 6.18 17.39 20.49
N ARG A 188 5.04 18.07 20.68
CA ARG A 188 3.88 17.58 21.44
C ARG A 188 2.60 17.42 20.62
N ARG A 189 2.61 17.70 19.31
CA ARG A 189 1.40 17.60 18.48
C ARG A 189 1.25 16.19 17.90
N ARG A 190 0.20 15.47 18.34
CA ARG A 190 -0.25 14.26 17.64
C ARG A 190 -0.81 14.66 16.27
N LEU A 191 -0.53 13.87 15.24
CA LEU A 191 -1.08 14.12 13.90
C LEU A 191 -2.61 14.04 13.91
N VAL A 192 -3.16 13.11 14.69
CA VAL A 192 -4.59 12.85 14.79
C VAL A 192 -5.11 13.02 16.22
N SER A 193 -6.39 13.35 16.36
CA SER A 193 -7.10 13.38 17.65
C SER A 193 -7.75 12.05 17.98
N ASP A 194 -8.11 11.85 19.25
CA ASP A 194 -8.87 10.66 19.67
C ASP A 194 -10.26 10.61 18.99
N GLU A 195 -10.87 11.75 18.69
CA GLU A 195 -12.11 11.86 17.90
C GLU A 195 -11.92 11.30 16.48
N PHE A 196 -10.83 11.70 15.80
CA PHE A 196 -10.50 11.18 14.47
C PHE A 196 -10.36 9.66 14.51
N LEU A 197 -9.57 9.15 15.47
CA LEU A 197 -9.36 7.71 15.64
C LEU A 197 -10.70 7.00 15.84
N ASN A 198 -11.56 7.49 16.75
CA ASN A 198 -12.87 6.88 17.01
C ASN A 198 -13.80 6.86 15.79
N ARG A 199 -13.68 7.85 14.91
CA ARG A 199 -14.53 7.96 13.72
C ARG A 199 -14.06 7.10 12.54
N TYR A 200 -12.75 7.03 12.31
CA TYR A 200 -12.19 6.44 11.08
C TYR A 200 -11.37 5.16 11.30
N LEU A 201 -10.98 4.89 12.56
CA LEU A 201 -10.24 3.70 12.99
C LEU A 201 -10.79 3.20 14.34
N PRO A 202 -12.09 2.84 14.43
CA PRO A 202 -12.69 2.42 15.70
C PRO A 202 -12.05 1.12 16.21
N GLU A 203 -12.02 0.92 17.53
CA GLU A 203 -11.42 -0.26 18.18
C GLU A 203 -12.14 -1.58 17.81
N GLY A 204 -13.37 -1.49 17.30
CA GLY A 204 -14.11 -2.65 16.79
C GLY A 204 -14.34 -3.71 17.87
N GLU A 205 -14.31 -4.99 17.47
CA GLU A 205 -14.43 -6.15 18.37
C GLU A 205 -13.07 -6.78 18.72
N ILE A 206 -11.97 -6.19 18.27
CA ILE A 206 -10.62 -6.72 18.47
C ILE A 206 -10.01 -6.06 19.71
N LEU A 207 -9.45 -6.87 20.61
CA LEU A 207 -8.88 -6.40 21.89
C LEU A 207 -7.72 -5.40 21.70
N SER A 208 -6.96 -5.51 20.60
CA SER A 208 -5.86 -4.60 20.24
C SER A 208 -5.85 -4.32 18.74
N HIS A 209 -6.12 -3.08 18.34
CA HIS A 209 -6.10 -2.65 16.95
C HIS A 209 -4.76 -1.94 16.62
N THR A 210 -3.74 -2.72 16.23
CA THR A 210 -2.37 -2.20 16.02
C THR A 210 -2.28 -1.05 15.02
N MET A 211 -3.09 -1.05 13.97
CA MET A 211 -3.16 0.06 13.01
C MET A 211 -3.69 1.35 13.64
N ARG A 212 -4.59 1.27 14.63
CA ARG A 212 -5.12 2.44 15.33
C ARG A 212 -4.04 3.01 16.25
N ALA A 213 -3.34 2.13 16.96
CA ALA A 213 -2.19 2.51 17.79
C ALA A 213 -1.07 3.14 16.95
N LEU A 214 -0.76 2.57 15.78
CA LEU A 214 0.21 3.14 14.84
C LEU A 214 -0.17 4.56 14.44
N ILE A 215 -1.38 4.78 13.92
CA ILE A 215 -1.82 6.11 13.47
C ILE A 215 -1.89 7.09 14.65
N GLY A 216 -2.32 6.63 15.83
CA GLY A 216 -2.35 7.43 17.05
C GLY A 216 -0.96 7.82 17.58
N SER A 217 0.07 7.03 17.28
CA SER A 217 1.45 7.30 17.67
C SER A 217 2.13 8.39 16.85
N ILE A 218 1.57 8.77 15.69
CA ILE A 218 2.22 9.69 14.76
C ILE A 218 2.32 11.10 15.37
N ARG A 219 3.54 11.64 15.39
CA ARG A 219 3.82 13.02 15.82
C ARG A 219 4.26 13.88 14.62
N VAL A 220 3.90 15.15 14.63
CA VAL A 220 4.48 16.13 13.70
C VAL A 220 5.68 16.77 14.40
N VAL A 221 6.87 16.73 13.82
CA VAL A 221 8.10 17.17 14.49
C VAL A 221 8.79 18.29 13.72
N GLU A 222 9.69 19.02 14.39
CA GLU A 222 10.49 20.06 13.74
C GLU A 222 11.53 19.44 12.80
N PRO A 223 11.90 20.11 11.70
CA PRO A 223 12.85 19.57 10.72
C PRO A 223 14.17 19.11 11.34
N GLN A 224 14.68 19.87 12.33
CA GLN A 224 15.94 19.54 13.03
C GLN A 224 15.87 18.22 13.79
N VAL A 225 14.70 17.84 14.30
CA VAL A 225 14.46 16.55 14.95
C VAL A 225 14.17 15.47 13.91
N PHE A 226 13.51 15.85 12.80
CA PHE A 226 13.19 14.93 11.72
C PHE A 226 14.44 14.40 11.01
N ASP A 227 15.40 15.29 10.69
CA ASP A 227 16.59 15.03 9.88
C ASP A 227 17.59 14.05 10.51
N ASP A 228 17.42 13.69 11.78
CA ASP A 228 18.17 12.61 12.44
C ASP A 228 17.64 11.24 11.98
N CYS A 229 18.07 10.81 10.80
CA CYS A 229 17.69 9.53 10.19
C CYS A 229 18.89 8.85 9.51
N ASP A 230 19.18 7.61 9.93
CA ASP A 230 20.30 6.81 9.40
C ASP A 230 20.05 6.29 7.97
N GLN A 231 18.77 6.08 7.60
CA GLN A 231 18.39 5.43 6.35
C GLN A 231 17.18 6.10 5.72
N TRP A 232 17.31 6.42 4.43
CA TRP A 232 16.23 7.00 3.62
C TRP A 232 15.78 6.01 2.56
N VAL A 233 14.46 5.88 2.43
CA VAL A 233 13.81 5.11 1.35
C VAL A 233 12.94 6.08 0.58
N GLU A 234 13.33 6.36 -0.67
CA GLU A 234 12.61 7.30 -1.53
C GLU A 234 11.45 6.62 -2.26
N GLU A 235 11.56 5.30 -2.52
CA GLU A 235 10.52 4.55 -3.19
C GLU A 235 9.30 4.28 -2.28
N PRO A 236 8.09 4.15 -2.86
CA PRO A 236 6.89 3.79 -2.11
C PRO A 236 7.11 2.54 -1.27
N THR A 237 6.77 2.64 0.02
CA THR A 237 6.95 1.57 0.99
C THR A 237 5.63 1.29 1.69
N LEU A 238 5.21 0.02 1.69
CA LEU A 238 4.04 -0.45 2.41
C LEU A 238 4.50 -1.07 3.74
N LEU A 239 3.99 -0.51 4.83
CA LEU A 239 4.15 -1.06 6.17
C LEU A 239 3.10 -2.15 6.39
N VAL A 240 3.54 -3.34 6.80
CA VAL A 240 2.67 -4.51 6.95
C VAL A 240 2.83 -5.08 8.35
N THR A 241 1.73 -5.18 9.10
CA THR A 241 1.68 -5.94 10.35
C THR A 241 0.87 -7.21 10.08
N ARG A 242 1.51 -8.36 10.23
CA ARG A 242 0.85 -9.67 10.17
C ARG A 242 0.18 -9.96 11.52
N PHE A 243 -0.96 -10.63 11.49
CA PHE A 243 -1.69 -11.03 12.71
C PHE A 243 -1.67 -12.55 12.94
N GLU A 244 -1.62 -13.35 11.88
CA GLU A 244 -1.66 -14.81 12.00
C GLU A 244 -0.58 -15.51 11.17
N TYR A 245 -0.16 -16.67 11.67
CA TYR A 245 0.75 -17.56 10.95
C TYR A 245 0.06 -18.24 9.76
N ALA A 246 0.50 -17.87 8.56
CA ALA A 246 0.34 -18.57 7.28
C ALA A 246 -0.89 -19.49 7.14
N ASN A 247 -2.09 -18.89 7.16
CA ASN A 247 -3.27 -19.49 6.55
C ASN A 247 -3.38 -18.98 5.10
N LEU A 248 -3.78 -19.83 4.17
CA LEU A 248 -4.04 -19.44 2.77
C LEU A 248 -5.03 -18.27 2.70
N PHE A 249 -6.06 -18.27 3.55
CA PHE A 249 -7.05 -17.18 3.58
C PHE A 249 -6.43 -15.85 4.01
N HIS A 250 -5.62 -15.84 5.07
CA HIS A 250 -4.93 -14.63 5.53
C HIS A 250 -3.94 -14.10 4.50
N THR A 251 -3.23 -15.00 3.81
CA THR A 251 -2.33 -14.61 2.73
C THR A 251 -3.08 -13.90 1.58
N VAL A 252 -4.25 -14.41 1.20
CA VAL A 252 -5.09 -13.80 0.16
C VAL A 252 -5.63 -12.44 0.60
N THR A 253 -6.06 -12.30 1.87
CA THR A 253 -6.53 -11.00 2.39
C THR A 253 -5.41 -9.98 2.49
N ASP A 254 -4.18 -10.39 2.82
CA ASP A 254 -3.02 -9.51 2.87
C ASP A 254 -2.65 -9.01 1.47
N TRP A 255 -2.65 -9.91 0.48
CA TRP A 255 -2.44 -9.55 -0.93
C TRP A 255 -3.53 -8.63 -1.46
N TYR A 256 -4.80 -8.88 -1.09
CA TYR A 256 -5.89 -8.00 -1.42
C TYR A 256 -5.69 -6.62 -0.80
N SER A 257 -5.28 -6.54 0.47
CA SER A 257 -5.03 -5.27 1.15
C SER A 257 -3.90 -4.48 0.49
N ALA A 258 -2.79 -5.12 0.14
CA ALA A 258 -1.70 -4.49 -0.61
C ALA A 258 -2.14 -4.01 -2.00
N TYR A 259 -2.96 -4.80 -2.70
CA TYR A 259 -3.54 -4.42 -3.98
C TYR A 259 -4.45 -3.19 -3.84
N VAL A 260 -5.39 -3.20 -2.89
CA VAL A 260 -6.30 -2.09 -2.59
C VAL A 260 -5.51 -0.82 -2.26
N SER A 261 -4.53 -0.89 -1.36
CA SER A 261 -3.71 0.27 -1.00
C SER A 261 -3.02 0.86 -2.21
N SER A 262 -2.48 0.01 -3.09
CA SER A 262 -1.84 0.45 -4.34
C SER A 262 -2.84 1.09 -5.32
N ARG A 263 -4.08 0.58 -5.40
CA ARG A 263 -5.12 1.14 -6.28
C ARG A 263 -5.63 2.49 -5.81
N VAL A 264 -5.86 2.62 -4.51
CA VAL A 264 -6.41 3.84 -3.88
C VAL A 264 -5.39 4.98 -3.94
N THR A 265 -4.12 4.69 -3.67
CA THR A 265 -3.04 5.68 -3.71
C THR A 265 -2.46 5.89 -5.13
N GLY A 266 -2.81 5.02 -6.08
CA GLY A 266 -2.39 5.14 -7.47
C GLY A 266 -0.91 4.82 -7.71
N LEU A 267 -0.33 3.88 -6.95
CA LEU A 267 1.08 3.52 -7.08
C LEU A 267 1.38 2.93 -8.47
N PRO A 268 2.32 3.51 -9.23
CA PRO A 268 2.67 3.02 -10.57
C PRO A 268 3.53 1.75 -10.52
N ASN A 269 4.33 1.61 -9.47
CA ASN A 269 5.26 0.51 -9.27
C ASN A 269 4.93 -0.29 -8.00
N ARG A 270 5.45 -1.51 -7.91
CA ARG A 270 5.31 -2.34 -6.71
C ARG A 270 6.09 -1.69 -5.56
N PRO A 271 5.47 -1.49 -4.38
CA PRO A 271 6.15 -0.88 -3.26
C PRO A 271 7.16 -1.84 -2.61
N HIS A 272 8.09 -1.29 -1.85
CA HIS A 272 8.84 -2.07 -0.85
C HIS A 272 7.89 -2.54 0.24
N LEU A 273 8.21 -3.68 0.87
CA LEU A 273 7.46 -4.18 2.00
C LEU A 273 8.36 -4.13 3.24
N VAL A 274 7.85 -3.49 4.29
CA VAL A 274 8.47 -3.53 5.62
C VAL A 274 7.49 -4.18 6.57
N PHE A 275 7.88 -5.32 7.14
CA PHE A 275 7.11 -5.97 8.18
C PHE A 275 7.33 -5.25 9.51
N VAL A 276 6.25 -4.76 10.10
CA VAL A 276 6.22 -4.10 11.41
C VAL A 276 5.51 -5.04 12.38
N ASP A 277 6.12 -6.21 12.58
CA ASP A 277 5.71 -7.26 13.50
C ASP A 277 6.90 -8.16 13.85
N GLY A 278 6.76 -8.95 14.91
CA GLY A 278 7.76 -9.86 15.45
C GLY A 278 7.61 -11.32 14.97
N HIS A 279 6.89 -11.58 13.88
CA HIS A 279 6.68 -12.96 13.42
C HIS A 279 7.95 -13.55 12.81
N CYS A 280 8.08 -14.87 12.90
CA CYS A 280 9.22 -15.63 12.37
C CYS A 280 9.44 -15.43 10.86
N LYS A 281 10.64 -15.79 10.40
CA LYS A 281 10.96 -15.91 8.97
C LYS A 281 10.29 -17.17 8.44
N ILE A 282 9.13 -17.00 7.81
CA ILE A 282 8.45 -18.07 7.09
C ILE A 282 9.41 -18.55 5.97
N LYS A 283 9.80 -19.82 5.99
CA LYS A 283 10.32 -20.49 4.79
C LYS A 283 9.11 -20.79 3.90
N PHE A 284 8.91 -19.97 2.87
CA PHE A 284 8.25 -20.45 1.66
C PHE A 284 9.30 -21.18 0.81
#